data_AF-A0A124IRL4-F1
#
_entry.id   AF-A0A124IRL4-F1
#
_cell.length_a   1.000
_cell.length_b   1.000
_cell.length_c   1.000
_cell.angle_alpha   90.00
_cell.angle_beta   90.00
_cell.angle_gamma   90.00
#
_symmetry.space_group_name_H-M   'P 1'
#
loop_
_entity.id
_entity.type
_entity.pdbx_description
1 polymer ?
#
loop_
_entity_poly.entity_id
_entity_poly.type
_entity_poly.pdbx_seq_one_letter_code
_entity_poly.pdbx_strand_id
1 'polypeptide(L)'
;MAVEAIYTTLLEVSILILVADLVGVSLVRFGLPRVVGELLVGIALSPFAIGGLINGFFHVDLFAINDYLVFLTNLSVILLLFASGLEHGLSTLREGGFYGVLAAVFGAVVPYVLVYYTLIMIGVNDATSSIIALSTAPTSLAVVAGIIEREGLRDLPSTKL
;
A
#
# COMPACT_ATOMS: atom_id res chain seq x y z
N MET A 1 22.75 9.72 20.61
CA MET A 1 22.79 8.96 19.34
C MET A 1 21.62 7.99 19.19
N ALA A 2 21.62 6.76 19.74
CA ALA A 2 20.50 5.82 19.50
C ALA A 2 19.14 6.28 20.05
N VAL A 3 19.14 6.86 21.27
CA VAL A 3 17.92 7.34 21.92
C VAL A 3 17.29 8.53 21.17
N GLU A 4 18.11 9.43 20.63
CA GLU A 4 17.64 10.57 19.84
C GLU A 4 16.99 10.11 18.53
N ALA A 5 17.58 9.13 17.85
CA ALA A 5 16.98 8.55 16.64
C ALA A 5 15.60 7.93 16.88
N ILE A 6 15.40 7.29 18.05
CA ILE A 6 14.10 6.75 18.45
C ILE A 6 13.08 7.88 18.61
N TYR A 7 13.42 8.96 19.33
CA TYR A 7 12.52 10.09 19.52
C TYR A 7 12.16 10.77 18.19
N THR A 8 13.13 10.99 17.32
CA THR A 8 12.89 11.56 15.99
C THR A 8 12.01 10.67 15.13
N THR A 9 12.22 9.35 15.16
CA THR A 9 11.37 8.40 14.41
C THR A 9 9.94 8.37 14.94
N LEU A 10 9.75 8.37 16.27
CA LEU A 10 8.41 8.42 16.86
C LEU A 10 7.70 9.74 16.52
N LEU A 11 8.45 10.85 16.49
CA LEU A 11 7.93 12.14 16.06
C LEU A 11 7.54 12.12 14.57
N GLU A 12 8.41 11.58 13.71
CA GLU A 12 8.16 11.41 12.27
C GLU A 12 6.88 10.60 12.04
N VAL A 13 6.76 9.42 12.64
CA VAL A 13 5.57 8.56 12.52
C VAL A 13 4.33 9.27 13.04
N SER A 14 4.43 9.99 14.15
CA SER A 14 3.29 10.74 14.71
C SER A 14 2.81 11.83 13.75
N ILE A 15 3.75 12.58 13.13
CA ILE A 15 3.44 13.61 12.14
C ILE A 15 2.84 12.98 10.89
N LEU A 16 3.43 11.90 10.37
CA LEU A 16 2.93 11.20 9.19
C LEU A 16 1.49 10.74 9.41
N ILE A 17 1.20 10.06 10.53
CA ILE A 17 -0.16 9.58 10.85
C ILE A 17 -1.13 10.75 10.98
N LEU A 18 -0.77 11.80 11.73
CA LEU A 18 -1.64 12.95 11.96
C LEU A 18 -1.97 13.67 10.64
N VAL A 19 -0.96 13.99 9.83
CA VAL A 19 -1.15 14.72 8.58
C VAL A 19 -1.89 13.85 7.56
N ALA A 20 -1.56 12.55 7.48
CA ALA A 20 -2.24 11.60 6.62
C ALA A 20 -3.73 11.50 6.95
N ASP A 21 -4.08 11.46 8.24
CA ASP A 21 -5.46 11.42 8.68
C ASP A 21 -6.22 12.71 8.32
N LEU A 22 -5.64 13.88 8.65
CA LEU A 22 -6.26 15.17 8.35
C LEU A 22 -6.51 15.37 6.85
N VAL A 23 -5.52 15.03 6.02
CA VAL A 23 -5.63 15.13 4.56
C VAL A 23 -6.61 14.08 4.02
N GLY A 24 -6.56 12.86 4.54
CA GLY A 24 -7.48 11.78 4.17
C GLY A 24 -8.95 12.14 4.42
N VAL A 25 -9.27 12.64 5.62
CA VAL A 25 -10.63 13.12 5.97
C VAL A 25 -11.06 14.30 5.09
N SER A 26 -10.11 15.18 4.74
CA SER A 26 -10.39 16.30 3.85
C SER A 26 -10.72 15.83 2.44
N LEU A 27 -10.01 14.83 1.92
CA LEU A 27 -10.19 14.27 0.57
C LEU A 27 -11.48 13.47 0.40
N VAL A 28 -12.00 12.87 1.48
CA VAL A 28 -13.32 12.22 1.47
C VAL A 28 -14.42 13.22 1.07
N ARG A 29 -14.31 14.50 1.46
CA ARG A 29 -15.26 15.55 1.04
C ARG A 29 -15.25 15.82 -0.46
N PHE A 30 -14.18 15.42 -1.16
CA PHE A 30 -14.05 15.52 -2.60
C PHE A 30 -14.39 14.20 -3.32
N GLY A 31 -14.90 13.20 -2.61
CA GLY A 31 -15.27 11.89 -3.17
C GLY A 31 -14.08 10.96 -3.42
N LEU A 32 -12.92 11.24 -2.83
CA LEU A 32 -11.73 10.40 -2.94
C LEU A 32 -11.61 9.49 -1.71
N PRO A 33 -11.24 8.20 -1.88
CA PRO A 33 -11.02 7.30 -0.75
C PRO A 33 -9.93 7.84 0.18
N ARG A 34 -10.11 7.69 1.50
CA ARG A 34 -9.17 8.19 2.51
C ARG A 34 -7.72 7.74 2.27
N VAL A 35 -7.52 6.50 1.81
CA VAL A 35 -6.20 5.90 1.51
C VAL A 35 -5.41 6.72 0.48
N VAL A 36 -6.09 7.39 -0.46
CA VAL A 36 -5.43 8.26 -1.44
C VAL A 36 -4.72 9.41 -0.74
N GLY A 37 -5.35 10.00 0.28
CA GLY A 37 -4.74 11.07 1.08
C GLY A 37 -3.54 10.60 1.88
N GLU A 38 -3.64 9.43 2.50
CA GLU A 38 -2.57 8.83 3.27
C GLU A 38 -1.32 8.59 2.39
N LEU A 39 -1.51 8.05 1.19
CA LEU A 39 -0.43 7.84 0.22
C LEU A 39 0.18 9.16 -0.27
N LEU A 40 -0.65 10.16 -0.59
CA LEU A 40 -0.18 11.46 -1.04
C LEU A 40 0.67 12.16 0.02
N VAL A 41 0.25 12.10 1.28
CA VAL A 41 1.03 12.65 2.40
C VAL A 41 2.35 11.91 2.56
N GLY A 42 2.35 10.58 2.50
CA GLY A 42 3.59 9.79 2.58
C GLY A 42 4.58 10.12 1.47
N ILE A 43 4.10 10.28 0.22
CA ILE A 43 4.94 10.67 -0.92
C ILE A 43 5.47 12.10 -0.73
N ALA A 44 4.59 13.04 -0.36
CA ALA A 44 4.92 14.45 -0.22
C ALA A 44 5.91 14.71 0.94
N LEU A 45 5.71 14.08 2.09
CA LEU A 45 6.58 14.21 3.26
C LEU A 45 7.78 13.26 3.23
N SER A 46 8.00 12.52 2.15
CA SER A 46 9.20 11.69 2.00
C SER A 46 10.48 12.55 1.98
N PRO A 47 11.63 11.98 2.37
CA PRO A 47 12.94 12.64 2.24
C PRO A 47 13.28 13.05 0.80
N PHE A 48 12.67 12.39 -0.19
CA PHE A 48 12.91 12.66 -1.62
C PHE A 48 11.99 13.76 -2.18
N ALA A 49 11.08 14.29 -1.37
CA ALA A 49 10.12 15.33 -1.77
C ALA A 49 10.19 16.53 -0.80
N ILE A 50 9.05 17.00 -0.27
CA ILE A 50 8.98 18.15 0.63
C ILE A 50 9.66 17.85 1.96
N GLY A 51 9.62 16.59 2.43
CA GLY A 51 10.29 16.18 3.67
C GLY A 51 11.79 16.49 3.67
N GLY A 52 12.47 16.27 2.53
CA GLY A 52 13.89 16.62 2.38
C GLY A 52 14.16 18.12 2.45
N LEU A 53 13.26 18.95 1.90
CA LEU A 53 13.36 20.41 2.00
C LEU A 53 13.18 20.89 3.45
N ILE A 54 12.25 20.28 4.19
CA ILE A 54 12.01 20.57 5.61
C ILE A 54 13.26 20.21 6.43
N ASN A 55 13.85 19.04 6.19
CA ASN A 55 15.09 18.63 6.88
C ASN A 55 16.22 19.63 6.63
N GLY A 56 16.40 20.05 5.36
CA GLY A 56 17.41 21.03 4.97
C GLY A 56 17.20 22.40 5.63
N PHE A 57 15.95 22.85 5.76
CA PHE A 57 15.60 24.15 6.36
C PHE A 57 15.80 24.19 7.88
N PHE A 58 15.38 23.14 8.59
CA PHE A 58 15.50 23.07 10.05
C PHE A 58 16.83 22.47 10.53
N HIS A 59 17.67 21.97 9.61
CA HIS A 59 18.91 21.25 9.92
C HIS A 59 18.69 20.06 10.88
N VAL A 60 17.55 19.37 10.72
CA VAL A 60 17.17 18.18 11.49
C VAL A 60 16.70 17.12 10.52
N ASP A 61 17.22 15.89 10.67
CA ASP A 61 16.80 14.73 9.87
C ASP A 61 15.46 14.17 10.39
N LEU A 62 14.38 14.95 10.22
CA LEU A 62 13.06 14.60 10.72
C LEU A 62 12.37 13.56 9.84
N PHE A 63 12.42 13.74 8.51
CA PHE A 63 11.88 12.78 7.55
C PHE A 63 13.01 11.95 6.96
N ALA A 64 13.27 10.76 7.50
CA ALA A 64 14.42 9.97 7.10
C ALA A 64 14.11 8.47 7.15
N ILE A 65 14.55 7.74 6.12
CA ILE A 65 14.43 6.28 6.10
C ILE A 65 15.54 5.72 7.00
N ASN A 66 15.15 5.34 8.22
CA ASN A 66 16.03 4.72 9.21
C ASN A 66 15.54 3.32 9.59
N ASP A 67 16.39 2.55 10.28
CA ASP A 67 16.10 1.15 10.63
C ASP A 67 14.86 0.98 11.52
N TYR A 68 14.57 1.96 12.39
CA TYR A 68 13.39 1.93 13.25
C TYR A 68 12.11 2.16 12.43
N LEU A 69 12.13 3.09 11.49
CA LEU A 69 11.01 3.34 10.59
C LEU A 69 10.75 2.12 9.70
N VAL A 70 11.80 1.55 9.10
CA VAL A 70 11.71 0.31 8.30
C VAL A 70 11.16 -0.85 9.13
N PHE A 71 11.61 -0.99 10.38
CA PHE A 71 11.08 -1.99 11.30
C PHE A 71 9.58 -1.79 11.55
N LEU A 72 9.14 -0.57 11.86
CA LEU A 72 7.72 -0.25 12.08
C LEU A 72 6.89 -0.48 10.82
N THR A 73 7.39 -0.12 9.63
CA THR A 73 6.72 -0.38 8.36
C THR A 73 6.55 -1.87 8.11
N ASN A 74 7.61 -2.67 8.29
CA ASN A 74 7.55 -4.13 8.13
C ASN A 74 6.56 -4.76 9.09
N LEU A 75 6.57 -4.34 10.36
CA LEU A 75 5.61 -4.79 11.36
C LEU A 75 4.18 -4.43 10.95
N SER A 76 3.96 -3.18 10.51
CA SER A 76 2.65 -2.70 10.07
C SER A 76 2.10 -3.49 8.87
N VAL A 77 2.96 -3.80 7.88
CA VAL A 77 2.59 -4.61 6.71
C VAL A 77 2.20 -6.03 7.12
N ILE A 78 2.97 -6.67 8.01
CA ILE A 78 2.65 -8.00 8.53
C ILE A 78 1.30 -7.99 9.25
N LEU A 79 1.08 -7.01 10.14
CA LEU A 79 -0.19 -6.88 10.87
C LEU A 79 -1.37 -6.62 9.93
N LEU A 80 -1.19 -5.81 8.89
CA LEU A 80 -2.22 -5.52 7.89
C LEU A 80 -2.60 -6.77 7.10
N LEU A 81 -1.61 -7.51 6.60
CA LEU A 81 -1.85 -8.75 5.85
C LEU A 81 -2.49 -9.82 6.74
N PHE A 82 -2.06 -9.91 8.00
CA PHE A 82 -2.63 -10.84 8.97
C PHE A 82 -4.08 -10.51 9.31
N ALA A 83 -4.39 -9.23 9.59
CA ALA A 83 -5.75 -8.78 9.88
C ALA A 83 -6.69 -9.06 8.69
N SER A 84 -6.26 -8.72 7.47
CA SER A 84 -7.04 -9.03 6.27
C SER A 84 -7.27 -10.53 6.08
N GLY A 85 -6.24 -11.35 6.36
CA GLY A 85 -6.35 -12.81 6.33
C GLY A 85 -7.35 -13.36 7.36
N LEU A 86 -7.44 -12.75 8.55
CA LEU A 86 -8.41 -13.13 9.58
C LEU A 86 -9.85 -12.71 9.22
N GLU A 87 -10.01 -11.57 8.56
CA GLU A 87 -11.32 -11.00 8.23
C GLU A 87 -12.02 -11.74 7.08
N HIS A 88 -11.28 -12.09 6.03
CA HIS A 88 -11.85 -12.72 4.84
C HIS A 88 -11.46 -14.19 4.68
N GLY A 89 -10.34 -14.63 5.26
CA GLY A 89 -9.88 -16.02 5.21
C GLY A 89 -9.98 -16.65 3.82
N LEU A 90 -10.65 -17.80 3.75
CA LEU A 90 -10.97 -18.51 2.51
C LEU A 90 -12.46 -18.42 2.15
N SER A 91 -13.24 -17.54 2.80
CA SER A 91 -14.70 -17.48 2.58
C SER A 91 -15.01 -17.03 1.16
N THR A 92 -14.34 -15.99 0.67
CA THR A 92 -14.43 -15.49 -0.71
C THR A 92 -14.13 -16.57 -1.75
N LEU A 93 -13.11 -17.41 -1.50
CA LEU A 93 -12.77 -18.53 -2.39
C LEU A 93 -13.84 -19.64 -2.35
N ARG A 94 -14.42 -19.91 -1.17
CA ARG A 94 -15.49 -20.90 -1.01
C ARG A 94 -16.79 -20.45 -1.67
N GLU A 95 -17.15 -19.18 -1.54
CA GLU A 95 -18.36 -18.60 -2.14
C GLU A 95 -18.27 -18.56 -3.67
N GLY A 96 -17.10 -18.22 -4.22
CA GLY A 96 -16.85 -18.26 -5.66
C GLY A 96 -16.66 -19.68 -6.24
N GLY A 97 -16.42 -20.68 -5.38
CA GLY A 97 -16.17 -22.07 -5.77
C GLY A 97 -15.06 -22.19 -6.82
N PHE A 98 -15.28 -23.03 -7.84
CA PHE A 98 -14.31 -23.25 -8.91
C PHE A 98 -14.00 -21.97 -9.71
N TYR A 99 -15.00 -21.12 -9.95
CA TYR A 99 -14.82 -19.86 -10.67
C TYR A 99 -14.04 -18.83 -9.86
N GLY A 100 -14.19 -18.81 -8.52
CA GLY A 100 -13.39 -17.98 -7.62
C GLY A 100 -11.90 -18.37 -7.66
N VAL A 101 -11.61 -19.67 -7.66
CA VAL A 101 -10.23 -20.17 -7.79
C VAL A 101 -9.65 -19.81 -9.16
N LEU A 102 -10.40 -20.02 -10.24
CA LEU A 102 -9.97 -19.61 -11.59
C LEU A 102 -9.71 -18.10 -11.66
N ALA A 103 -10.61 -17.27 -11.12
CA ALA A 103 -10.45 -15.82 -11.11
C ALA A 103 -9.18 -15.39 -10.35
N ALA A 104 -8.88 -16.01 -9.20
CA ALA A 104 -7.66 -15.73 -8.44
C ALA A 104 -6.39 -16.13 -9.22
N VAL A 105 -6.36 -17.32 -9.83
CA VAL A 105 -5.21 -17.81 -10.60
C VAL A 105 -4.99 -16.97 -11.85
N PHE A 106 -6.02 -16.82 -12.69
CA PHE A 106 -5.91 -16.04 -13.92
C PHE A 106 -5.70 -14.55 -13.64
N GLY A 107 -6.29 -14.02 -12.57
CA GLY A 107 -6.08 -12.64 -12.12
C GLY A 107 -4.63 -12.31 -11.77
N ALA A 108 -3.83 -13.30 -11.35
CA ALA A 108 -2.39 -13.13 -11.10
C ALA A 108 -1.54 -13.51 -12.32
N VAL A 109 -1.86 -14.63 -12.99
CA VAL A 109 -1.04 -15.19 -14.08
C VAL A 109 -1.14 -14.35 -15.35
N VAL A 110 -2.32 -13.88 -15.72
CA VAL A 110 -2.51 -13.10 -16.96
C VAL A 110 -1.70 -11.79 -16.94
N PRO A 111 -1.80 -10.91 -15.93
CA PRO A 111 -0.99 -9.69 -15.90
C PRO A 111 0.51 -9.99 -15.86
N TYR A 112 0.94 -11.02 -15.10
CA TYR A 112 2.33 -11.47 -15.12
C TYR A 112 2.83 -11.80 -16.53
N VAL A 113 2.11 -12.68 -17.24
CA VAL A 113 2.49 -13.12 -18.59
C VAL A 113 2.52 -11.94 -19.56
N LEU A 114 1.52 -11.06 -19.52
CA LEU A 114 1.44 -9.89 -20.39
C LEU A 114 2.62 -8.93 -20.17
N VAL A 115 2.94 -8.60 -18.91
CA VAL A 115 4.05 -7.71 -18.58
C VAL A 115 5.39 -8.34 -18.96
N TYR A 116 5.59 -9.62 -18.62
CA TYR A 116 6.81 -10.35 -18.95
C TYR A 116 7.10 -10.37 -20.46
N TYR A 117 6.13 -10.79 -21.28
CA TYR A 117 6.33 -10.84 -22.73
C TYR A 117 6.52 -9.46 -23.35
N THR A 118 5.82 -8.45 -22.85
CA THR A 118 6.00 -7.06 -23.33
C THR A 118 7.42 -6.57 -23.06
N LEU A 119 7.97 -6.83 -21.87
CA LEU A 119 9.34 -6.43 -21.52
C LEU A 119 10.40 -7.19 -22.33
N ILE A 120 10.19 -8.48 -22.56
CA ILE A 120 11.07 -9.28 -23.42
C ILE A 120 11.06 -8.77 -24.87
N MET A 121 9.88 -8.40 -25.41
CA MET A 121 9.78 -7.81 -26.75
C MET A 121 10.51 -6.46 -26.86
N ILE A 122 10.57 -5.70 -25.77
CA ILE A 122 11.31 -4.43 -25.69
C ILE A 122 12.83 -4.66 -25.50
N GLY A 123 13.27 -5.90 -25.29
CA GLY A 123 14.68 -6.28 -25.15
C GLY A 123 15.21 -6.20 -23.73
N VAL A 124 14.33 -6.18 -22.72
CA VAL A 124 14.72 -6.24 -21.31
C VAL A 124 15.20 -7.65 -20.95
N ASN A 125 16.19 -7.76 -20.07
CA ASN A 125 16.73 -9.04 -19.61
C ASN A 125 15.63 -9.94 -19.00
N ASP A 126 15.76 -11.25 -19.16
CA ASP A 126 14.83 -12.26 -18.67
C ASP A 126 14.57 -12.18 -17.15
N ALA A 127 15.65 -12.09 -16.36
CA ALA A 127 15.56 -12.00 -14.91
C ALA A 127 14.90 -10.70 -14.45
N THR A 128 15.23 -9.57 -15.10
CA THR A 128 14.62 -8.27 -14.77
C THR A 128 13.15 -8.24 -15.15
N SER A 129 12.79 -8.79 -16.33
CA SER A 129 11.42 -8.84 -16.83
C SER A 129 10.53 -9.67 -15.92
N SER A 130 11.02 -10.82 -15.45
CA SER A 130 10.29 -11.70 -14.53
C SER A 130 10.10 -11.07 -13.15
N ILE A 131 11.10 -10.37 -12.60
CA ILE A 131 10.96 -9.64 -11.31
C ILE A 131 9.90 -8.52 -11.42
N ILE A 132 9.94 -7.74 -12.49
CA ILE A 132 8.96 -6.65 -12.71
C ILE A 132 7.56 -7.24 -12.91
N ALA A 133 7.43 -8.27 -13.75
CA ALA A 133 6.17 -8.94 -13.98
C ALA A 133 5.59 -9.56 -12.69
N LEU A 134 6.42 -10.20 -11.87
CA LEU A 134 5.98 -10.83 -10.61
C LEU A 134 5.43 -9.80 -9.63
N SER A 135 5.95 -8.56 -9.66
CA SER A 135 5.47 -7.46 -8.82
C SER A 135 4.04 -7.03 -9.17
N THR A 136 3.52 -7.41 -10.34
CA THR A 136 2.13 -7.11 -10.78
C THR A 136 1.13 -8.21 -10.41
N ALA A 137 1.60 -9.38 -9.95
CA ALA A 137 0.75 -10.52 -9.64
C ALA A 137 -0.06 -10.37 -8.34
N PRO A 138 0.48 -9.83 -7.23
CA PRO A 138 -0.28 -9.63 -6.00
C PRO A 138 -1.34 -8.54 -6.17
N THR A 139 -2.61 -8.86 -5.92
CA THR A 139 -3.70 -7.89 -5.88
C THR A 139 -4.13 -7.64 -4.44
N SER A 140 -4.38 -6.38 -4.09
CA SER A 140 -4.75 -6.00 -2.71
C SER A 140 -6.27 -6.01 -2.52
N LEU A 141 -6.84 -7.22 -2.46
CA LEU A 141 -8.26 -7.40 -2.09
C LEU A 141 -8.56 -6.78 -0.72
N ALA A 142 -7.61 -6.84 0.20
CA ALA A 142 -7.65 -6.24 1.53
C ALA A 142 -7.97 -4.73 1.50
N VAL A 143 -7.23 -3.98 0.67
CA VAL A 143 -7.41 -2.53 0.58
C VAL A 143 -8.75 -2.20 -0.07
N VAL A 144 -9.13 -2.93 -1.12
CA VAL A 144 -10.42 -2.72 -1.80
C VAL A 144 -11.59 -3.02 -0.87
N ALA A 145 -11.55 -4.14 -0.15
CA ALA A 145 -12.57 -4.50 0.83
C ALA A 145 -12.66 -3.49 1.97
N GLY A 146 -11.51 -3.06 2.51
CA GLY A 146 -11.44 -2.02 3.52
C GLY A 146 -12.01 -0.68 3.04
N ILE A 147 -11.81 -0.31 1.77
CA ILE A 147 -12.43 0.89 1.18
C ILE A 147 -13.94 0.70 1.07
N ILE A 148 -14.41 -0.45 0.56
CA ILE A 148 -15.83 -0.75 0.41
C ILE A 148 -16.57 -0.65 1.75
N GLU A 149 -15.98 -1.20 2.81
CA GLU A 149 -16.57 -1.17 4.13
C GLU A 149 -16.52 0.22 4.77
N ARG A 150 -15.36 0.91 4.69
CA ARG A 150 -15.20 2.27 5.26
C ARG A 150 -16.08 3.31 4.57
N GLU A 151 -16.25 3.20 3.26
CA GLU A 151 -17.03 4.14 2.46
C GLU A 151 -18.51 3.71 2.31
N GLY A 152 -18.91 2.60 2.94
CA GLY A 152 -20.31 2.16 2.95
C GLY A 152 -20.86 1.68 1.61
N LEU A 153 -20.02 1.18 0.71
CA LEU A 153 -20.39 0.81 -0.67
C LEU A 153 -20.98 -0.61 -0.81
N ARG A 154 -21.34 -1.27 0.30
CA ARG A 154 -21.81 -2.68 0.35
C ARG A 154 -23.10 -2.95 -0.42
N ASP A 155 -23.93 -1.95 -0.65
CA ASP A 155 -25.27 -2.12 -1.24
C ASP A 155 -25.25 -2.28 -2.77
N LEU A 156 -24.09 -2.06 -3.40
CA LEU A 156 -23.95 -2.14 -4.85
C LEU A 156 -23.78 -3.60 -5.32
N PRO A 157 -24.45 -4.02 -6.42
CA PRO A 157 -24.35 -5.39 -6.94
C PRO A 157 -22.91 -5.83 -7.28
N SER A 158 -22.06 -4.88 -7.68
CA SER A 158 -20.65 -5.07 -8.02
C SER A 158 -19.73 -5.25 -6.81
N THR A 159 -20.25 -5.04 -5.61
CA THR A 159 -19.46 -4.80 -4.40
C THR A 159 -19.75 -5.85 -3.32
N LYS A 160 -20.53 -6.87 -3.67
CA LYS A 160 -20.67 -8.10 -2.90
C LYS A 160 -19.38 -8.90 -3.06
N LEU A 161 -18.46 -8.67 -2.13
CA LEU A 161 -17.28 -9.49 -1.92
C LEU A 161 -17.67 -10.82 -1.30
#